data_AF-A0A396QKD0-F1
#
_entry.id   AF-A0A396QKD0-F1
#
_cell.length_a   1.000
_cell.length_b   1.000
_cell.length_c   1.000
_cell.angle_alpha   90.00
_cell.angle_beta   90.00
_cell.angle_gamma   90.00
#
_symmetry.space_group_name_H-M   'P 1'
#
loop_
_entity.id
_entity.type
_entity.pdbx_description
1 polymer ?
#
loop_
_entity_poly.entity_id
_entity_poly.type
_entity_poly.pdbx_seq_one_letter_code
_entity_poly.pdbx_strand_id
1 'polypeptide(L)'
;MAQRSIQGDQELARKIKQRRNELNLTIEEAASRAGVGTKTWCRYEAGESIRRDKCRGICKALNWRDFPNKKGDVEKKSLIEEYRDHEAWSQFLADNYGSGAAVAFAAGSDILLDYINQDQSDLASMPSGSHIGQLSTSFISEELPPQFLMRYDYDFLYKMKCVLLQLRWRAKHEIPMTVHSILEELLIYLCNEEAQALIEISAGADDLVDNEELDDMEDWVFNMFDDMDIITFLYSDEYLTEDHPFHFKHWCDQQFYMD
;
A
#
# COMPACT_ATOMS: atom_id res chain seq x y z
N MET A 1 -5.86 18.40 24.64
CA MET A 1 -5.03 17.28 24.14
C MET A 1 -3.58 17.74 24.10
N ALA A 2 -2.68 17.10 24.83
CA ALA A 2 -1.27 17.52 24.90
C ALA A 2 -0.59 17.25 23.54
N GLN A 3 -0.18 18.30 22.84
CA GLN A 3 0.58 18.17 21.59
C GLN A 3 1.94 17.53 21.92
N ARG A 4 2.16 16.29 21.47
CA ARG A 4 3.44 15.58 21.64
C ARG A 4 4.55 16.34 20.91
N SER A 5 5.50 16.91 21.66
CA SER A 5 6.68 17.59 21.12
C SER A 5 7.93 16.72 21.25
N ILE A 6 8.81 16.80 20.24
CA ILE A 6 10.18 16.31 20.31
C ILE A 6 10.97 17.36 21.08
N GLN A 7 11.66 16.93 22.13
CA GLN A 7 12.50 17.80 22.93
C GLN A 7 13.65 18.34 22.08
N GLY A 8 13.97 19.61 22.26
CA GLY A 8 15.02 20.28 21.48
C GLY A 8 16.37 19.60 21.68
N ASP A 9 17.09 19.36 20.57
CA ASP A 9 18.40 18.72 20.53
C ASP A 9 19.35 19.53 19.63
N GLN A 10 20.53 19.85 20.16
CA GLN A 10 21.59 20.58 19.46
C GLN A 10 22.15 19.79 18.27
N GLU A 11 22.21 18.46 18.36
CA GLU A 11 22.72 17.64 17.27
C GLU A 11 21.75 17.61 16.08
N LEU A 12 20.45 17.44 16.38
CA LEU A 12 19.37 17.57 15.40
C LEU A 12 19.37 18.95 14.73
N ALA A 13 19.51 20.03 15.51
CA ALA A 13 19.60 21.39 14.99
C ALA A 13 20.76 21.56 13.99
N ARG A 14 21.93 21.00 14.32
CA ARG A 14 23.09 20.98 13.44
C ARG A 14 22.82 20.23 12.14
N LYS A 15 22.14 19.07 12.21
CA LYS A 15 21.76 18.28 11.02
C LYS A 15 20.78 19.03 10.11
N ILE A 16 19.77 19.67 10.70
CA ILE A 16 18.79 20.50 9.96
C ILE A 16 19.50 21.62 9.20
N LYS A 17 20.37 22.36 9.90
CA LYS A 17 21.13 23.46 9.31
C LYS A 17 22.11 23.00 8.25
N GLN A 18 22.83 21.90 8.51
CA GLN A 18 23.78 21.32 7.57
C GLN A 18 23.06 20.89 6.28
N ARG A 19 21.96 20.15 6.39
CA ARG A 19 21.21 19.68 5.23
C ARG A 19 20.60 20.81 4.43
N ARG A 20 20.07 21.85 5.09
CA ARG A 20 19.55 23.04 4.39
C ARG A 20 20.64 23.69 3.54
N ASN A 21 21.85 23.82 4.09
CA ASN A 21 22.98 24.39 3.37
C ASN A 21 23.45 23.48 2.21
N GLU A 22 23.47 22.15 2.39
CA GLU A 22 23.77 21.19 1.31
C GLU A 22 22.80 21.30 0.13
N LEU A 23 21.52 21.60 0.43
CA LEU A 23 20.48 21.83 -0.58
C LEU A 23 20.48 23.26 -1.15
N ASN A 24 21.43 24.11 -0.74
CA ASN A 24 21.51 25.52 -1.11
C ASN A 24 20.22 26.31 -0.86
N LEU A 25 19.48 25.97 0.20
CA LEU A 25 18.23 26.65 0.55
C LEU A 25 18.47 27.79 1.54
N THR A 26 17.79 28.91 1.31
CA THR A 26 17.65 29.97 2.32
C THR A 26 16.73 29.52 3.45
N ILE A 27 16.79 30.21 4.59
CA ILE A 27 15.90 29.93 5.74
C ILE A 27 14.44 30.15 5.33
N GLU A 28 14.17 31.19 4.53
CA GLU A 28 12.87 31.56 4.00
C GLU A 28 12.29 30.45 3.10
N GLU A 29 13.08 29.92 2.18
CA GLU A 29 12.66 28.84 1.28
C GLU A 29 12.40 27.55 2.03
N ALA A 30 13.28 27.18 2.96
CA ALA A 30 13.12 25.96 3.75
C ALA A 30 11.88 26.04 4.66
N ALA A 31 11.65 27.19 5.31
CA ALA A 31 10.45 27.44 6.11
C ALA A 31 9.17 27.35 5.26
N SER A 32 9.18 27.97 4.07
CA SER A 32 8.06 27.92 3.13
C SER A 32 7.76 26.49 2.68
N ARG A 33 8.78 25.70 2.31
CA ARG A 33 8.62 24.30 1.90
C ARG A 33 8.07 23.42 3.02
N ALA A 34 8.41 23.72 4.27
CA ALA A 34 7.93 22.99 5.43
C ALA A 34 6.56 23.44 5.97
N GLY A 35 5.97 24.50 5.41
CA GLY A 35 4.71 25.06 5.89
C GLY A 35 4.82 25.66 7.31
N VAL A 36 5.98 26.25 7.64
CA VAL A 36 6.24 26.93 8.92
C VAL A 36 6.73 28.36 8.71
N GLY A 37 6.63 29.21 9.74
CA GLY A 37 7.19 30.56 9.68
C GLY A 37 8.72 30.58 9.76
N THR A 38 9.36 31.60 9.18
CA THR A 38 10.83 31.79 9.21
C THR A 38 11.39 31.77 10.63
N LYS A 39 10.75 32.48 11.56
CA LYS A 39 11.13 32.47 12.99
C LYS A 39 11.02 31.08 13.61
N THR A 40 10.06 30.27 13.17
CA THR A 40 9.88 28.89 13.63
C THR A 40 11.00 27.99 13.11
N TRP A 41 11.41 28.17 11.85
CA TRP A 41 12.56 27.46 11.28
C TRP A 41 13.87 27.81 11.99
N CYS A 42 14.12 29.11 12.26
CA CYS A 42 15.30 29.54 13.02
C CYS A 42 15.39 28.88 14.41
N ARG A 43 14.24 28.66 15.07
CA ARG A 43 14.18 27.95 16.36
C ARG A 43 14.56 26.48 16.24
N TYR A 44 14.21 25.82 15.14
CA TYR A 44 14.63 24.44 14.87
C TYR A 44 16.15 24.34 14.68
N GLU A 45 16.75 25.29 13.95
CA GLU A 45 18.21 25.38 13.79
C GLU A 45 18.95 25.85 15.05
N ALA A 46 18.23 26.38 16.04
CA ALA A 46 18.75 26.72 17.36
C ALA A 46 18.60 25.60 18.39
N GLY A 47 17.97 24.48 18.03
CA GLY A 47 17.76 23.34 18.91
C GLY A 47 16.60 23.48 19.88
N GLU A 48 15.58 24.28 19.55
CA GLU A 48 14.33 24.29 20.29
C GLU A 48 13.46 23.06 19.98
N SER A 49 12.45 22.82 20.83
CA SER A 49 11.52 21.71 20.68
C SER A 49 10.71 21.78 19.38
N ILE A 50 10.51 20.64 18.73
CA ILE A 50 9.80 20.53 17.46
C ILE A 50 8.51 19.75 17.71
N ARG A 51 7.36 20.30 17.34
CA ARG A 51 6.08 19.57 17.46
C ARG A 51 6.01 18.46 16.42
N ARG A 52 5.49 17.27 16.78
CA ARG A 52 5.44 16.10 15.87
C ARG A 52 4.70 16.37 14.56
N ASP A 53 3.64 17.17 14.58
CA ASP A 53 2.89 17.56 13.38
C ASP A 53 3.73 18.37 12.37
N LYS A 54 4.87 18.92 12.81
CA LYS A 54 5.78 19.69 11.96
C LYS A 54 6.93 18.86 11.38
N CYS A 55 7.15 17.63 11.87
CA CYS A 55 8.21 16.76 11.38
C CYS A 55 8.06 16.43 9.89
N ARG A 56 6.84 16.10 9.44
CA ARG A 56 6.57 15.80 8.02
C ARG A 56 6.92 16.97 7.10
N GLY A 57 6.59 18.20 7.52
CA GLY A 57 6.93 19.41 6.77
C GLY A 57 8.44 19.64 6.69
N ILE A 58 9.16 19.44 7.80
CA ILE A 58 10.62 19.58 7.84
C ILE A 58 11.29 18.52 6.96
N CYS A 59 10.83 17.26 7.00
CA CYS A 59 11.31 16.19 6.14
C CYS A 59 11.15 16.54 4.66
N LYS A 60 9.96 17.04 4.28
CA LYS A 60 9.68 17.52 2.91
C LYS A 60 10.60 18.66 2.48
N ALA A 61 10.91 19.61 3.36
CA ALA A 61 11.79 20.73 3.03
C ALA A 61 13.26 20.34 2.86
N LEU A 62 13.71 19.31 3.58
CA LEU A 62 15.12 18.87 3.62
C LEU A 62 15.42 17.62 2.78
N ASN A 63 14.42 17.13 2.03
CA ASN A 63 14.48 15.85 1.33
C ASN A 63 14.96 14.72 2.26
N TRP A 64 14.45 14.70 3.49
CA TRP A 64 14.65 13.60 4.43
C TRP A 64 13.49 12.63 4.31
N ARG A 65 13.81 11.32 4.24
CA ARG A 65 12.81 10.24 4.22
C ARG A 65 12.12 10.16 5.59
N ASP A 66 12.94 10.13 6.64
CA ASP A 66 12.48 10.15 8.03
C ASP A 66 13.09 11.30 8.83
N PHE A 67 12.34 11.72 9.84
CA PHE A 67 12.81 12.74 10.76
C PHE A 67 13.91 12.13 11.64
N PRO A 68 15.14 12.68 11.65
CA PRO A 68 16.25 12.10 12.39
C PRO A 68 16.07 12.32 13.90
N ASN A 69 15.21 11.52 14.52
CA ASN A 69 14.96 11.56 15.95
C ASN A 69 15.96 10.64 16.65
N LYS A 70 16.92 11.21 17.39
CA LYS A 70 17.67 10.45 18.40
C LYS A 70 16.77 10.22 19.63
N LYS A 71 15.85 9.29 19.51
CA LYS A 71 15.39 8.49 20.65
C LYS A 71 15.68 7.05 20.25
N GLY A 72 16.69 6.50 20.93
CA GLY A 72 17.48 5.35 20.49
C GLY A 72 16.65 4.15 20.16
N ASP A 73 17.23 3.26 19.34
CA ASP A 73 16.80 1.88 19.06
C ASP A 73 15.39 1.61 19.55
N VAL A 74 14.42 2.28 18.92
CA VAL A 74 13.13 1.63 18.77
C VAL A 74 13.51 0.57 17.77
N GLU A 75 13.70 -0.67 18.24
CA GLU A 75 13.76 -1.83 17.38
C GLU A 75 12.81 -1.56 16.23
N LYS A 76 13.36 -1.41 15.01
CA LYS A 76 12.53 -1.35 13.80
C LYS A 76 11.80 -2.68 13.86
N LYS A 77 10.56 -2.65 14.36
CA LYS A 77 9.70 -3.82 14.37
C LYS A 77 9.70 -4.33 12.93
N SER A 78 9.96 -5.62 12.77
CA SER A 78 9.79 -6.24 11.46
C SER A 78 8.35 -5.96 10.98
N LEU A 79 8.12 -5.83 9.67
CA LEU A 79 6.77 -5.67 9.12
C LEU A 79 5.83 -6.77 9.65
N ILE A 80 6.37 -7.98 9.87
CA ILE A 80 5.65 -9.08 10.50
C ILE A 80 5.14 -8.70 11.89
N GLU A 81 5.97 -8.07 12.73
CA GLU A 81 5.58 -7.65 14.08
C GLU A 81 4.60 -6.47 14.08
N GLU A 82 4.62 -5.64 13.04
CA GLU A 82 3.67 -4.54 12.87
C GLU A 82 2.28 -5.06 12.48
N TYR A 83 2.22 -6.02 11.55
CA TYR A 83 0.98 -6.54 11.00
C TYR A 83 0.42 -7.77 11.73
N ARG A 84 1.15 -8.39 12.67
CA ARG A 84 0.67 -9.58 13.40
C ARG A 84 -0.66 -9.37 14.14
N ASP A 85 -0.89 -8.18 14.66
CA ASP A 85 -2.14 -7.81 15.35
C ASP A 85 -3.16 -7.13 14.41
N HIS A 86 -2.89 -7.11 13.10
CA HIS A 86 -3.75 -6.48 12.10
C HIS A 86 -5.07 -7.24 11.94
N GLU A 87 -6.18 -6.53 11.69
CA GLU A 87 -7.48 -7.20 11.61
C GLU A 87 -7.64 -8.10 10.39
N ALA A 88 -6.85 -7.88 9.34
CA ALA A 88 -6.79 -8.72 8.16
C ALA A 88 -5.62 -9.72 8.19
N TRP A 89 -4.90 -9.84 9.32
CA TRP A 89 -3.91 -10.90 9.49
C TRP A 89 -4.59 -12.27 9.37
N SER A 90 -4.02 -13.14 8.53
CA SER A 90 -4.51 -14.51 8.33
C SER A 90 -3.50 -15.50 8.87
N GLN A 91 -3.85 -16.19 9.96
CA GLN A 91 -3.02 -17.29 10.46
C GLN A 91 -2.97 -18.44 9.44
N PHE A 92 -4.04 -18.66 8.68
CA PHE A 92 -4.07 -19.63 7.60
C PHE A 92 -2.99 -19.33 6.55
N LEU A 93 -2.86 -18.08 6.10
CA LEU A 93 -1.81 -17.72 5.14
C LEU A 93 -0.42 -17.87 5.75
N ALA A 94 -0.25 -17.45 7.00
CA ALA A 94 1.01 -17.58 7.71
C ALA A 94 1.49 -19.04 7.82
N ASP A 95 0.58 -19.96 8.13
CA ASP A 95 0.89 -21.37 8.35
C ASP A 95 1.14 -22.15 7.06
N ASN A 96 0.47 -21.78 5.96
CA ASN A 96 0.53 -22.52 4.68
C ASN A 96 1.50 -21.90 3.66
N TYR A 97 1.70 -20.58 3.71
CA TYR A 97 2.45 -19.82 2.70
C TYR A 97 3.48 -18.85 3.31
N GLY A 98 3.69 -18.91 4.63
CA GLY A 98 4.68 -18.10 5.33
C GLY A 98 4.13 -16.77 5.87
N SER A 99 4.80 -16.24 6.89
CA SER A 99 4.40 -14.98 7.53
C SER A 99 4.41 -13.80 6.57
N GLY A 100 5.24 -13.86 5.52
CA GLY A 100 5.23 -12.93 4.41
C GLY A 100 3.86 -12.84 3.74
N ALA A 101 3.28 -13.95 3.31
CA ALA A 101 1.95 -13.99 2.69
C ALA A 101 0.86 -13.33 3.57
N ALA A 102 0.92 -13.54 4.89
CA ALA A 102 -0.01 -12.91 5.82
C ALA A 102 0.19 -11.39 5.93
N VAL A 103 1.44 -10.91 5.93
CA VAL A 103 1.77 -9.47 5.86
C VAL A 103 1.30 -8.88 4.54
N ALA A 104 1.62 -9.53 3.42
CA ALA A 104 1.28 -9.08 2.08
C ALA A 104 -0.23 -8.90 1.92
N PHE A 105 -1.02 -9.91 2.30
CA PHE A 105 -2.47 -9.80 2.29
C PHE A 105 -2.98 -8.71 3.24
N ALA A 106 -2.46 -8.63 4.46
CA ALA A 106 -2.92 -7.65 5.45
C ALA A 106 -2.66 -6.20 4.99
N ALA A 107 -1.43 -5.88 4.58
CA ALA A 107 -1.03 -4.55 4.13
C ALA A 107 -1.67 -4.19 2.78
N GLY A 108 -1.58 -5.11 1.81
CA GLY A 108 -2.15 -4.92 0.48
C GLY A 108 -3.65 -4.72 0.50
N SER A 109 -4.38 -5.44 1.35
CA SER A 109 -5.84 -5.30 1.46
C SER A 109 -6.30 -3.98 2.05
N ASP A 110 -5.46 -3.27 2.80
CA ASP A 110 -5.74 -1.90 3.24
C ASP A 110 -5.54 -0.90 2.10
N ILE A 111 -4.40 -0.99 1.40
CA ILE A 111 -4.06 -0.11 0.27
C ILE A 111 -5.11 -0.25 -0.84
N LEU A 112 -5.39 -1.49 -1.25
CA LEU A 112 -6.35 -1.78 -2.29
C LEU A 112 -7.77 -1.32 -1.91
N LEU A 113 -8.16 -1.47 -0.65
CA LEU A 113 -9.47 -0.99 -0.19
C LEU A 113 -9.55 0.54 -0.25
N ASP A 114 -8.49 1.25 0.10
CA ASP A 114 -8.41 2.71 -0.04
C ASP A 114 -8.51 3.15 -1.51
N TYR A 115 -7.82 2.47 -2.42
CA TYR A 115 -7.89 2.74 -3.86
C TYR A 115 -9.30 2.52 -4.42
N ILE A 116 -9.92 1.38 -4.10
CA ILE A 116 -11.30 1.08 -4.51
C ILE A 116 -12.25 2.16 -3.98
N ASN A 117 -12.12 2.56 -2.71
CA ASN A 117 -12.99 3.57 -2.11
C ASN A 117 -12.82 4.95 -2.76
N GLN A 118 -11.59 5.34 -3.08
CA GLN A 118 -11.29 6.62 -3.71
C GLN A 118 -11.86 6.68 -5.14
N ASP A 119 -11.56 5.67 -5.97
CA ASP A 119 -12.07 5.62 -7.35
C ASP A 119 -13.60 5.48 -7.38
N GLN A 120 -14.19 4.75 -6.43
CA GLN A 120 -15.64 4.66 -6.27
C GLN A 120 -16.25 6.02 -5.90
N SER A 121 -15.62 6.78 -5.00
CA SER A 121 -16.05 8.13 -4.63
C SER A 121 -16.00 9.09 -5.82
N ASP A 122 -14.98 8.98 -6.65
CA ASP A 122 -14.81 9.83 -7.83
C ASP A 122 -15.83 9.45 -8.92
N LEU A 123 -16.07 8.16 -9.15
CA LEU A 123 -17.14 7.68 -10.05
C LEU A 123 -18.53 8.10 -9.58
N ALA A 124 -18.79 8.17 -8.27
CA ALA A 124 -20.08 8.62 -7.74
C ALA A 124 -20.43 10.05 -8.16
N SER A 125 -19.44 10.85 -8.53
CA SER A 125 -19.60 12.23 -9.02
C SER A 125 -19.79 12.32 -10.54
N MET A 126 -19.71 11.19 -11.26
CA MET A 126 -19.84 11.09 -12.71
C MET A 126 -21.24 10.63 -13.14
N PRO A 127 -21.61 10.78 -14.43
CA PRO A 127 -22.84 10.19 -14.97
C PRO A 127 -22.88 8.67 -14.80
N SER A 128 -24.10 8.12 -14.66
CA SER A 128 -24.31 6.68 -14.67
C SER A 128 -23.77 6.05 -15.97
N GLY A 129 -23.07 4.91 -15.84
CA GLY A 129 -22.36 4.24 -16.95
C GLY A 129 -20.92 4.72 -17.16
N SER A 130 -20.41 5.65 -16.35
CA SER A 130 -18.98 5.97 -16.31
C SER A 130 -18.15 4.84 -15.70
N HIS A 131 -16.88 4.77 -16.12
CA HIS A 131 -15.91 3.76 -15.71
C HIS A 131 -14.57 4.40 -15.34
N ILE A 132 -13.70 3.69 -14.62
CA ILE A 132 -12.47 4.26 -14.03
C ILE A 132 -11.52 4.85 -15.07
N GLY A 133 -11.51 4.35 -16.30
CA GLY A 133 -10.72 4.90 -17.42
C GLY A 133 -11.13 6.32 -17.85
N GLN A 134 -12.20 6.88 -17.29
CA GLN A 134 -12.63 8.27 -17.51
C GLN A 134 -12.27 9.20 -16.35
N LEU A 135 -11.72 8.67 -15.25
CA LEU A 135 -11.26 9.46 -14.12
C LEU A 135 -9.99 10.24 -14.51
N SER A 136 -9.81 11.43 -13.95
CA SER A 136 -8.59 12.21 -14.17
C SER A 136 -7.35 11.54 -13.55
N THR A 137 -7.57 10.79 -12.48
CA THR A 137 -6.56 10.00 -11.77
C THR A 137 -7.31 8.84 -11.13
N SER A 138 -6.96 7.62 -11.52
CA SER A 138 -7.50 6.39 -10.92
C SER A 138 -6.34 5.66 -10.28
N PHE A 139 -6.56 5.18 -9.06
CA PHE A 139 -5.53 4.45 -8.32
C PHE A 139 -5.47 2.97 -8.71
N ILE A 140 -6.58 2.39 -9.21
CA ILE A 140 -6.64 0.97 -9.56
C ILE A 140 -6.59 0.70 -11.07
N SER A 141 -6.69 1.72 -11.92
CA SER A 141 -6.82 1.51 -13.37
C SER A 141 -5.61 0.89 -14.04
N GLU A 142 -4.41 1.17 -13.53
CA GLU A 142 -3.16 0.63 -14.09
C GLU A 142 -2.91 -0.81 -13.61
N GLU A 143 -3.51 -1.19 -12.48
CA GLU A 143 -3.37 -2.52 -11.87
C GLU A 143 -4.35 -3.56 -12.44
N LEU A 144 -5.55 -3.11 -12.86
CA LEU A 144 -6.56 -4.01 -13.40
C LEU A 144 -6.25 -4.43 -14.85
N PRO A 145 -6.68 -5.64 -15.26
CA PRO A 145 -6.49 -6.14 -16.62
C PRO A 145 -7.00 -5.15 -17.69
N PRO A 146 -6.16 -4.74 -18.67
CA PRO A 146 -6.51 -3.62 -19.55
C PRO A 146 -7.66 -3.93 -20.52
N GLN A 147 -7.86 -5.21 -20.89
CA GLN A 147 -8.89 -5.62 -21.85
C GLN A 147 -10.30 -5.16 -21.44
N PHE A 148 -10.59 -5.13 -20.14
CA PHE A 148 -11.94 -4.86 -19.62
C PHE A 148 -12.09 -3.46 -19.01
N LEU A 149 -11.18 -2.51 -19.32
CA LEU A 149 -11.18 -1.15 -18.74
C LEU A 149 -12.54 -0.44 -18.78
N MET A 150 -13.33 -0.66 -19.83
CA MET A 150 -14.66 -0.05 -19.99
C MET A 150 -15.76 -0.70 -19.15
N ARG A 151 -15.46 -1.83 -18.47
CA ARG A 151 -16.36 -2.57 -17.59
C ARG A 151 -16.15 -2.25 -16.12
N TYR A 152 -15.07 -1.56 -15.77
CA TYR A 152 -14.74 -1.18 -14.40
C TYR A 152 -15.53 0.07 -13.99
N ASP A 153 -16.82 -0.11 -13.76
CA ASP A 153 -17.76 0.93 -13.32
C ASP A 153 -17.96 0.93 -11.80
N TYR A 154 -18.85 1.80 -11.32
CA TYR A 154 -19.15 1.93 -9.89
C TYR A 154 -19.63 0.61 -9.27
N ASP A 155 -20.48 -0.13 -9.98
CA ASP A 155 -21.08 -1.38 -9.50
C ASP A 155 -20.02 -2.48 -9.43
N PHE A 156 -19.12 -2.53 -10.40
CA PHE A 156 -17.97 -3.42 -10.37
C PHE A 156 -17.05 -3.11 -9.17
N LEU A 157 -16.66 -1.85 -8.96
CA LEU A 157 -15.84 -1.48 -7.79
C LEU A 157 -16.56 -1.76 -6.46
N TYR A 158 -17.88 -1.56 -6.39
CA TYR A 158 -18.66 -1.94 -5.22
C TYR A 158 -18.59 -3.44 -4.96
N LYS A 159 -18.65 -4.25 -6.02
CA LYS A 159 -18.50 -5.71 -5.93
C LYS A 159 -17.11 -6.11 -5.47
N MET A 160 -16.05 -5.52 -6.03
CA MET A 160 -14.66 -5.72 -5.59
C MET A 160 -14.52 -5.44 -4.09
N LYS A 161 -15.02 -4.29 -3.64
CA LYS A 161 -15.05 -3.92 -2.22
C LYS A 161 -15.73 -4.96 -1.34
N CYS A 162 -16.91 -5.45 -1.75
CA CYS A 162 -17.62 -6.48 -0.99
C CYS A 162 -16.81 -7.78 -0.87
N VAL A 163 -16.19 -8.24 -1.96
CA VAL A 163 -15.38 -9.47 -1.96
C VAL A 163 -14.11 -9.27 -1.13
N LEU A 164 -13.42 -8.15 -1.27
CA LEU A 164 -12.23 -7.84 -0.47
C LEU A 164 -12.54 -7.79 1.03
N LEU A 165 -13.67 -7.17 1.42
CA LEU A 165 -14.12 -7.17 2.81
C LEU A 165 -14.49 -8.57 3.32
N GLN A 166 -15.03 -9.44 2.45
CA GLN A 166 -15.28 -10.84 2.81
C GLN A 166 -13.97 -11.61 3.01
N LEU A 167 -12.96 -11.39 2.16
CA LEU A 167 -11.63 -11.98 2.31
C LEU A 167 -10.97 -11.53 3.63
N ARG A 168 -11.01 -10.23 3.96
CA ARG A 168 -10.54 -9.70 5.25
C ARG A 168 -11.29 -10.31 6.43
N TRP A 169 -12.61 -10.50 6.29
CA TRP A 169 -13.42 -11.15 7.31
C TRP A 169 -13.03 -12.63 7.49
N ARG A 170 -12.77 -13.37 6.42
CA ARG A 170 -12.26 -14.76 6.50
C ARG A 170 -10.93 -14.81 7.25
N ALA A 171 -9.97 -13.95 6.88
CA ALA A 171 -8.67 -13.84 7.54
C ALA A 171 -8.81 -13.63 9.06
N LYS A 172 -9.60 -12.62 9.46
CA LYS A 172 -9.87 -12.29 10.87
C LYS A 172 -10.45 -13.46 11.68
N HIS A 173 -11.25 -14.28 11.03
CA HIS A 173 -11.97 -15.38 11.66
C HIS A 173 -11.30 -16.74 11.46
N GLU A 174 -10.04 -16.75 10.99
CA GLU A 174 -9.25 -17.96 10.75
C GLU A 174 -9.95 -18.96 9.83
N ILE A 175 -10.78 -18.44 8.92
CA ILE A 175 -11.43 -19.24 7.89
C ILE A 175 -10.42 -19.41 6.74
N PRO A 176 -10.29 -20.64 6.18
CA PRO A 176 -9.41 -20.86 5.04
C PRO A 176 -9.64 -19.84 3.92
N MET A 177 -8.53 -19.34 3.37
CA MET A 177 -8.51 -18.35 2.29
C MET A 177 -8.61 -19.03 0.90
N THR A 178 -9.39 -20.09 0.80
CA THR A 178 -9.63 -20.79 -0.47
C THR A 178 -10.34 -19.85 -1.45
N VAL A 179 -9.83 -19.81 -2.67
CA VAL A 179 -10.33 -18.98 -3.77
C VAL A 179 -11.35 -19.78 -4.57
N HIS A 180 -12.51 -19.21 -4.84
CA HIS A 180 -13.59 -19.86 -5.57
C HIS A 180 -13.94 -19.19 -6.89
N SER A 181 -13.42 -17.97 -7.13
CA SER A 181 -13.69 -17.20 -8.35
C SER A 181 -12.48 -16.38 -8.76
N ILE A 182 -12.40 -16.03 -10.05
CA ILE A 182 -11.32 -15.19 -10.60
C ILE A 182 -11.27 -13.82 -9.89
N LEU A 183 -12.40 -13.27 -9.45
CA LEU A 183 -12.40 -12.02 -8.70
C LEU A 183 -11.73 -12.16 -7.33
N GLU A 184 -11.91 -13.29 -6.64
CA GLU A 184 -11.20 -13.55 -5.39
C GLU A 184 -9.69 -13.72 -5.64
N GLU A 185 -9.32 -14.44 -6.70
CA GLU A 185 -7.92 -14.64 -7.13
C GLU A 185 -7.24 -13.30 -7.45
N LEU A 186 -7.91 -12.48 -8.27
CA LEU A 186 -7.47 -11.16 -8.68
C LEU A 186 -7.30 -10.22 -7.50
N LEU A 187 -8.23 -10.21 -6.54
CA LEU A 187 -8.08 -9.37 -5.35
C LEU A 187 -6.90 -9.80 -4.49
N ILE A 188 -6.62 -11.11 -4.38
CA ILE A 188 -5.47 -11.60 -3.62
C ILE A 188 -4.16 -11.27 -4.33
N TYR A 189 -4.12 -11.44 -5.65
CA TYR A 189 -3.00 -11.01 -6.49
C TYR A 189 -2.73 -9.51 -6.35
N LEU A 190 -3.75 -8.65 -6.49
CA LEU A 190 -3.61 -7.20 -6.33
C LEU A 190 -3.14 -6.81 -4.92
N CYS A 191 -3.62 -7.47 -3.86
CA CYS A 191 -3.09 -7.25 -2.52
C CYS A 191 -1.58 -7.55 -2.45
N ASN A 192 -1.11 -8.60 -3.14
CA ASN A 192 0.30 -8.91 -3.19
C ASN A 192 1.11 -7.80 -3.90
N GLU A 193 0.67 -7.37 -5.08
CA GLU A 193 1.34 -6.30 -5.84
C GLU A 193 1.45 -5.00 -5.03
N GLU A 194 0.36 -4.57 -4.36
CA GLU A 194 0.37 -3.37 -3.53
C GLU A 194 1.30 -3.50 -2.32
N ALA A 195 1.36 -4.68 -1.71
CA ALA A 195 2.27 -4.94 -0.60
C ALA A 195 3.74 -4.93 -1.07
N GLN A 196 4.03 -5.51 -2.23
CA GLN A 196 5.37 -5.46 -2.82
C GLN A 196 5.79 -4.04 -3.14
N ALA A 197 4.92 -3.24 -3.77
CA ALA A 197 5.18 -1.83 -4.04
C ALA A 197 5.44 -1.04 -2.73
N LEU A 198 4.68 -1.30 -1.67
CA LEU A 198 4.94 -0.72 -0.35
C LEU A 198 6.31 -1.13 0.19
N ILE A 199 6.68 -2.40 0.05
CA ILE A 199 7.95 -2.94 0.52
C ILE A 199 9.11 -2.35 -0.25
N GLU A 200 9.05 -2.28 -1.57
CA GLU A 200 10.07 -1.64 -2.41
C GLU A 200 10.30 -0.17 -2.06
N ILE A 201 9.23 0.55 -1.68
CA ILE A 201 9.33 1.95 -1.25
C ILE A 201 9.93 2.05 0.18
N SER A 202 9.63 1.07 1.04
CA SER A 202 10.01 1.08 2.47
C SER A 202 11.40 0.50 2.75
N ALA A 203 11.79 -0.56 2.04
CA ALA A 203 13.12 -1.12 2.01
C ALA A 203 13.98 -0.24 1.10
N GLY A 204 15.03 0.39 1.66
CA GLY A 204 16.05 0.98 0.79
C GLY A 204 16.71 -0.11 -0.05
N ALA A 205 17.27 0.22 -1.21
CA ALA A 205 18.03 -0.70 -2.06
C ALA A 205 19.16 -1.48 -1.35
N ASP A 206 19.56 -1.09 -0.12
CA ASP A 206 20.55 -1.77 0.73
C ASP A 206 19.94 -2.82 1.70
N ASP A 207 18.64 -2.73 2.05
CA ASP A 207 17.98 -3.65 3.02
C ASP A 207 17.36 -4.89 2.34
N LEU A 208 17.28 -4.91 1.00
CA LEU A 208 16.75 -6.03 0.21
C LEU A 208 17.73 -7.21 0.06
N VAL A 209 18.99 -7.04 0.47
CA VAL A 209 20.08 -7.97 0.12
C VAL A 209 20.24 -9.11 1.14
N ASP A 210 19.53 -9.09 2.28
CA ASP A 210 19.81 -10.00 3.40
C ASP A 210 18.57 -10.50 4.16
N ASN A 211 17.36 -10.45 3.56
CA ASN A 211 16.15 -10.93 4.23
C ASN A 211 15.51 -12.10 3.46
N GLU A 212 15.93 -13.33 3.77
CA GLU A 212 15.32 -14.57 3.26
C GLU A 212 13.78 -14.59 3.48
N GLU A 213 13.24 -13.84 4.45
CA GLU A 213 11.79 -13.69 4.68
C GLU A 213 11.06 -12.87 3.59
N LEU A 214 11.79 -12.09 2.76
CA LEU A 214 11.23 -11.35 1.63
C LEU A 214 11.25 -12.15 0.31
N ASP A 215 12.17 -13.10 0.14
CA ASP A 215 12.19 -13.97 -1.04
C ASP A 215 10.95 -14.88 -1.12
N ASP A 216 10.37 -15.26 0.02
CA ASP A 216 9.11 -16.02 0.09
C ASP A 216 7.86 -15.19 -0.29
N MET A 217 8.00 -13.88 -0.50
CA MET A 217 6.87 -12.97 -0.79
C MET A 217 6.54 -12.84 -2.28
N GLU A 218 7.45 -13.21 -3.20
CA GLU A 218 7.22 -12.98 -4.63
C GLU A 218 6.21 -13.97 -5.24
N ASP A 219 6.20 -15.23 -4.78
CA ASP A 219 5.48 -16.31 -5.48
C ASP A 219 4.37 -16.97 -4.66
N TRP A 220 4.09 -16.50 -3.44
CA TRP A 220 3.13 -17.19 -2.55
C TRP A 220 1.72 -17.26 -3.13
N VAL A 221 1.30 -16.25 -3.90
CA VAL A 221 0.00 -16.21 -4.56
C VAL A 221 -0.15 -17.35 -5.56
N PHE A 222 0.89 -17.64 -6.35
CA PHE A 222 0.89 -18.70 -7.35
C PHE A 222 0.98 -20.08 -6.70
N ASN A 223 1.72 -20.20 -5.60
CA ASN A 223 1.69 -21.41 -4.77
C ASN A 223 0.30 -21.65 -4.15
N MET A 224 -0.46 -20.59 -3.86
CA MET A 224 -1.83 -20.70 -3.36
C MET A 224 -2.83 -21.09 -4.46
N PHE A 225 -2.66 -20.54 -5.67
CA PHE A 225 -3.54 -20.84 -6.81
C PHE A 225 -3.22 -22.20 -7.46
N ASP A 226 -2.00 -22.72 -7.28
CA ASP A 226 -1.46 -23.90 -7.98
C ASP A 226 -1.36 -23.71 -9.52
N ASP A 227 -1.30 -22.46 -9.96
CA ASP A 227 -1.13 -22.06 -11.35
C ASP A 227 -0.60 -20.62 -11.49
N MET A 228 -0.45 -20.17 -12.74
CA MET A 228 -0.09 -18.79 -13.13
C MET A 228 -1.16 -18.22 -14.08
N ASP A 229 -2.39 -18.73 -14.00
CA ASP A 229 -3.42 -18.50 -15.01
C ASP A 229 -3.86 -17.04 -15.01
N ILE A 230 -3.85 -16.38 -13.84
CA ILE A 230 -4.15 -14.95 -13.77
C ILE A 230 -3.21 -14.10 -14.62
N ILE A 231 -1.90 -14.35 -14.56
CA ILE A 231 -0.91 -13.65 -15.38
C ILE A 231 -1.07 -14.06 -16.84
N THR A 232 -1.17 -15.37 -17.07
CA THR A 232 -1.22 -15.97 -18.41
C THR A 232 -2.44 -15.50 -19.20
N PHE A 233 -3.60 -15.29 -18.57
CA PHE A 233 -4.83 -14.94 -19.27
C PHE A 233 -5.22 -13.48 -19.14
N LEU A 234 -4.90 -12.80 -18.03
CA LEU A 234 -5.34 -11.41 -17.82
C LEU A 234 -4.26 -10.36 -18.15
N TYR A 235 -2.98 -10.74 -18.15
CA TYR A 235 -1.85 -9.78 -18.26
C TYR A 235 -0.85 -10.09 -19.39
N SER A 236 -1.10 -11.09 -20.23
CA SER A 236 -0.18 -11.57 -21.30
C SER A 236 -0.44 -10.99 -22.70
N ASP A 237 -1.25 -9.94 -22.81
CA ASP A 237 -1.73 -9.37 -24.09
C ASP A 237 -2.54 -10.37 -24.96
N GLU A 238 -3.10 -11.42 -24.36
CA GLU A 238 -4.08 -12.29 -25.02
C GLU A 238 -5.50 -11.68 -25.00
N TYR A 239 -6.21 -11.74 -26.12
CA TYR A 239 -7.61 -11.29 -26.19
C TYR A 239 -8.54 -12.43 -25.78
N LEU A 240 -9.20 -12.28 -24.63
CA LEU A 240 -10.16 -13.27 -24.15
C LEU A 240 -11.53 -13.06 -24.79
N THR A 241 -12.05 -14.09 -25.46
CA THR A 241 -13.43 -14.09 -25.96
C THR A 241 -14.42 -14.38 -24.85
N GLU A 242 -15.70 -14.07 -25.06
CA GLU A 242 -16.72 -14.25 -24.03
C GLU A 242 -16.83 -15.69 -23.51
N ASP A 243 -16.54 -16.71 -24.32
CA ASP A 243 -16.56 -18.12 -23.92
C ASP A 243 -15.35 -18.55 -23.07
N HIS A 244 -14.32 -17.71 -22.97
CA HIS A 244 -13.14 -18.01 -22.17
C HIS A 244 -13.45 -17.92 -20.66
N PRO A 245 -13.04 -18.89 -19.82
CA PRO A 245 -13.32 -18.88 -18.38
C PRO A 245 -12.87 -17.59 -17.68
N PHE A 246 -11.70 -17.05 -18.06
CA PHE A 246 -11.14 -15.80 -17.51
C PHE A 246 -11.76 -14.51 -18.04
N HIS A 247 -12.73 -14.58 -18.97
CA HIS A 247 -13.39 -13.38 -19.46
C HIS A 247 -14.17 -12.69 -18.34
N PHE A 248 -14.15 -11.34 -18.28
CA PHE A 248 -14.78 -10.52 -17.23
C PHE A 248 -16.19 -10.95 -16.78
N LYS A 249 -17.01 -11.41 -17.73
CA LYS A 249 -18.39 -11.86 -17.44
C LYS A 249 -18.46 -13.01 -16.42
N HIS A 250 -17.38 -13.75 -16.27
CA HIS A 250 -17.25 -14.93 -15.43
C HIS A 250 -16.54 -14.68 -14.12
N TRP A 251 -16.01 -13.46 -13.89
CA TRP A 251 -15.12 -13.21 -12.75
C TRP A 251 -15.73 -13.51 -11.39
N CYS A 252 -17.05 -13.53 -11.29
CA CYS A 252 -17.76 -13.74 -10.03
C CYS A 252 -18.51 -15.07 -9.99
N ASP A 253 -18.38 -15.88 -11.04
CA ASP A 253 -18.88 -17.24 -11.03
C ASP A 253 -18.00 -18.05 -10.08
N GLN A 254 -18.63 -18.93 -9.28
CA GLN A 254 -17.86 -19.90 -8.52
C GLN A 254 -17.41 -21.01 -9.48
N GLN A 255 -16.11 -21.07 -9.74
CA GLN A 255 -15.50 -21.97 -10.73
C GLN A 255 -14.40 -22.84 -10.12
N PHE A 256 -13.83 -22.43 -8.98
CA PHE A 256 -12.70 -23.10 -8.36
C PHE A 256 -13.13 -23.81 -7.06
N TYR A 257 -12.52 -24.98 -6.80
CA TYR A 257 -12.66 -25.77 -5.56
C TYR A 257 -14.09 -25.85 -5.03
N MET A 258 -15.01 -26.36 -5.86
CA MET A 258 -16.47 -26.44 -5.63
C MET A 258 -16.92 -27.62 -4.75
N ASP A 259 -16.00 -28.23 -4.00
CA ASP A 259 -16.23 -29.47 -3.23
C ASP A 259 -16.90 -29.22 -1.86
#